data_AF-A0A9W9W940-F1
#
_entry.id   AF-A0A9W9W940-F1
#
_cell.length_a   1.000
_cell.length_b   1.000
_cell.length_c   1.000
_cell.angle_alpha   90.00
_cell.angle_beta   90.00
_cell.angle_gamma   90.00
#
_symmetry.space_group_name_H-M   'P 1'
#
loop_
_entity.id
_entity.type
_entity.pdbx_description
1 polymer ?
#
loop_
_entity_poly.entity_id
_entity_poly.type
_entity_poly.pdbx_seq_one_letter_code
_entity_poly.pdbx_strand_id
1 'polypeptide(L)' 'MDTMGGKANEVMAAEPVPLPRTLDAALDLLEKEVVQLGQLMDSSALEHFLRVKRFERDSLDRKDPEDVRTMLSELF' A
#
# COMPACT_ATOMS: atom_id res chain seq x y z
N MET A 1 -38.81 33.87 -6.29
CA MET A 1 -39.24 32.55 -5.78
C MET A 1 -39.21 31.60 -6.95
N ASP A 2 -38.27 30.67 -7.15
CA ASP A 2 -37.09 30.29 -6.38
C ASP A 2 -36.10 29.64 -7.35
N THR A 3 -34.86 30.11 -7.33
CA THR A 3 -33.71 29.40 -7.88
C THR A 3 -33.31 28.33 -6.88
N MET A 4 -33.66 27.08 -7.14
CA MET A 4 -33.11 25.90 -6.45
C MET A 4 -32.66 24.96 -7.58
N GLY A 5 -31.37 24.70 -7.80
CA GLY A 5 -30.36 24.42 -6.78
C GLY A 5 -30.30 22.91 -6.55
N GLY A 6 -30.02 22.16 -7.60
CA GLY A 6 -29.61 20.76 -7.50
C GLY A 6 -28.21 20.64 -8.06
N LYS A 7 -27.20 21.03 -7.26
CA LYS A 7 -25.80 20.80 -7.63
C LYS A 7 -25.65 19.30 -7.89
N ALA A 8 -25.24 18.96 -9.11
CA ALA A 8 -24.80 17.63 -9.44
C ALA A 8 -23.83 17.18 -8.34
N ASN A 9 -24.07 15.99 -7.82
CA ASN A 9 -23.18 15.31 -6.89
C ASN A 9 -21.85 15.08 -7.63
N GLU A 10 -20.99 16.09 -7.63
CA GLU A 10 -19.60 15.98 -8.02
C GLU A 10 -18.95 15.09 -6.96
N VAL A 11 -19.07 13.77 -7.17
CA VAL A 11 -18.08 12.83 -6.67
C VAL A 11 -16.80 13.30 -7.36
N MET A 12 -16.01 14.13 -6.67
CA MET A 12 -14.68 14.49 -7.11
C MET A 12 -13.98 13.16 -7.38
N ALA A 13 -13.81 12.82 -8.66
CA ALA A 13 -13.06 11.66 -9.05
C ALA A 13 -11.66 11.91 -8.49
N ALA A 14 -11.31 11.22 -7.41
CA ALA A 14 -9.98 11.31 -6.85
C ALA A 14 -9.01 11.03 -8.00
N GLU A 15 -8.06 11.93 -8.22
CA GLU A 15 -7.04 11.70 -9.24
C GLU A 15 -6.40 10.33 -8.97
N PRO A 16 -6.21 9.50 -10.00
CA PRO A 16 -5.71 8.15 -9.80
C PRO A 16 -4.32 8.22 -9.17
N VAL A 17 -4.23 7.83 -7.90
CA VAL A 17 -2.95 7.71 -7.20
C VAL A 17 -2.17 6.59 -7.87
N PRO A 18 -0.98 6.86 -8.44
CA PRO A 18 -0.21 5.84 -9.12
C PRO A 18 0.19 4.73 -8.15
N LEU A 19 0.05 3.48 -8.59
CA LEU A 19 0.47 2.34 -7.78
C LEU A 19 1.99 2.39 -7.53
N PRO A 20 2.43 2.04 -6.31
CA PRO A 20 3.85 2.00 -5.97
C PRO A 20 4.58 0.98 -6.84
N ARG A 21 5.77 1.36 -7.31
CA ARG A 21 6.63 0.52 -8.17
C ARG A 21 7.75 -0.18 -7.40
N THR A 22 7.88 0.11 -6.12
CA THR A 22 8.85 -0.52 -5.23
C THR A 22 8.14 -1.07 -4.01
N LEU A 23 8.70 -2.13 -3.42
CA LEU A 23 8.18 -2.71 -2.18
C LEU A 23 8.18 -1.67 -1.05
N ASP A 24 9.22 -0.85 -0.94
CA ASP A 24 9.28 0.21 0.07
C ASP A 24 8.17 1.24 -0.07
N ALA A 25 7.92 1.74 -1.29
CA ALA A 25 6.85 2.70 -1.52
C ALA A 25 5.48 2.08 -1.21
N ALA A 26 5.31 0.78 -1.44
CA ALA A 26 4.08 0.07 -1.10
C ALA A 26 3.90 -0.07 0.42
N LEU A 27 4.96 -0.40 1.15
CA LEU A 27 4.93 -0.49 2.61
C LEU A 27 4.73 0.88 3.26
N ASP A 28 5.37 1.94 2.75
CA ASP A 28 5.16 3.33 3.18
C ASP A 28 3.70 3.77 2.99
N LEU A 29 3.10 3.43 1.84
CA LEU A 29 1.71 3.74 1.55
C LEU A 29 0.78 2.99 2.51
N LEU A 30 1.03 1.69 2.74
CA LEU A 30 0.23 0.88 3.64
C LEU A 30 0.31 1.37 5.10
N GLU A 31 1.48 1.84 5.54
CA GLU A 31 1.68 2.41 6.87
C GLU A 31 0.93 3.75 7.05
N LYS A 32 0.84 4.58 5.99
CA LYS A 32 0.04 5.82 6.02
C LYS A 32 -1.46 5.55 6.11
N GLU A 33 -1.93 4.49 5.44
CA GLU A 33 -3.34 4.11 5.41
C GLU A 33 -3.72 3.14 6.55
N VAL A 34 -2.78 2.78 7.44
CA VAL A 34 -2.93 1.75 8.48
C VAL A 34 -4.12 2.03 9.41
N VAL A 35 -4.42 3.31 9.65
CA VAL A 35 -5.52 3.72 10.53
C VAL A 35 -6.87 3.49 9.85
N GLN A 36 -7.01 3.83 8.57
CA GLN A 36 -8.25 3.63 7.84
C GLN A 36 -8.47 2.14 7.53
N LEU A 37 -7.42 1.45 7.12
CA LEU A 37 -7.48 0.01 6.86
C LEU A 37 -7.62 -0.80 8.14
N GLY A 38 -7.02 -0.38 9.24
CA GLY A 38 -7.13 -0.99 10.58
C GLY A 38 -8.48 -0.77 11.27
N GLN A 39 -9.36 0.06 10.72
CA GLN A 39 -10.78 0.10 11.09
C GLN A 39 -11.60 -1.00 10.38
N LEU A 40 -11.12 -1.47 9.22
CA LEU A 40 -11.72 -2.54 8.42
C LEU A 40 -11.11 -3.92 8.71
N MET A 41 -9.84 -3.94 9.10
CA MET A 41 -9.05 -5.12 9.43
C MET A 41 -8.60 -5.06 10.89
N ASP A 42 -8.17 -6.19 11.47
CA ASP A 42 -7.49 -6.17 12.75
C ASP A 42 -6.17 -5.37 12.63
N SER A 43 -6.12 -4.21 13.30
CA SER A 43 -4.95 -3.32 13.30
C SER A 43 -3.67 -4.05 13.73
N SER A 44 -3.78 -5.02 14.64
CA SER A 44 -2.61 -5.79 15.11
C SER A 44 -2.03 -6.70 14.02
N ALA A 45 -2.88 -7.27 13.17
CA ALA A 45 -2.45 -8.08 12.05
C ALA A 45 -1.74 -7.22 10.99
N LEU A 46 -2.24 -6.00 10.77
CA LEU A 46 -1.67 -5.07 9.80
C LEU A 46 -0.29 -4.54 10.25
N GLU A 47 -0.16 -4.18 11.52
CA GLU A 47 1.13 -3.81 12.12
C GLU A 47 2.13 -4.96 12.09
N HIS A 48 1.69 -6.19 12.40
CA HIS A 48 2.55 -7.37 12.32
C HIS A 48 3.02 -7.63 10.89
N PHE A 49 2.12 -7.56 9.91
CA PHE A 49 2.44 -7.72 8.50
C PHE A 49 3.48 -6.70 8.04
N LEU A 50 3.30 -5.41 8.37
CA LEU A 50 4.25 -4.34 8.04
C LEU A 50 5.63 -4.64 8.61
N ARG A 51 5.71 -5.06 9.88
CA ARG A 51 6.97 -5.42 10.54
C ARG A 51 7.69 -6.57 9.83
N VAL A 52 6.96 -7.63 9.51
CA VAL A 52 7.52 -8.81 8.81
C VAL A 52 8.02 -8.41 7.42
N LYS A 53 7.23 -7.66 6.65
CA LYS A 53 7.63 -7.26 5.29
C LYS A 53 8.80 -6.28 5.25
N ARG A 54 8.93 -5.39 6.23
CA ARG A 54 10.15 -4.57 6.37
C ARG A 54 11.38 -5.41 6.66
N PHE A 55 11.26 -6.38 7.58
CA PHE A 55 12.35 -7.31 7.86
C PHE A 55 12.76 -8.13 6.63
N GLU A 56 11.80 -8.64 5.87
CA GLU A 56 12.07 -9.35 4.61
C GLU A 56 12.77 -8.44 3.60
N ARG A 57 12.26 -7.22 3.38
CA ARG A 57 12.87 -6.22 2.50
C ARG A 57 14.33 -5.96 2.89
N ASP A 58 14.57 -5.65 4.16
CA ASP A 58 15.92 -5.37 4.69
C ASP A 58 16.87 -6.58 4.53
N SER A 59 16.32 -7.80 4.58
CA SER A 59 17.09 -9.03 4.36
C SER A 59 17.43 -9.25 2.89
N LEU A 60 16.53 -8.90 1.98
CA LEU A 60 16.74 -8.97 0.53
C LEU A 60 17.73 -7.91 0.05
N ASP A 61 17.69 -6.70 0.62
CA ASP A 61 18.58 -5.59 0.27
C ASP A 61 20.07 -5.90 0.56
N ARG A 62 20.33 -6.83 1.48
CA ARG A 62 21.68 -7.29 1.84
C ARG A 62 22.21 -8.42 0.96
N LYS A 63 21.42 -8.91 0.00
CA LYS A 63 21.78 -10.01 -0.89
C LYS A 63 22.14 -9.49 -2.28
N ASP A 64 22.81 -10.33 -3.06
CA ASP A 64 23.05 -10.03 -4.46
C ASP A 64 21.72 -9.98 -5.24
N PRO A 65 21.48 -8.98 -6.11
CA PRO A 65 20.24 -8.87 -6.87
C PRO A 65 19.93 -10.08 -7.78
N GLU A 66 20.93 -10.75 -8.34
CA GLU A 66 20.73 -11.93 -9.19
C GLU A 66 20.32 -13.15 -8.35
N ASP A 67 20.89 -13.30 -7.16
CA ASP A 67 20.47 -14.32 -6.20
C ASP A 67 19.02 -14.10 -5.78
N VAL A 68 18.65 -12.85 -5.46
CA VAL A 68 17.25 -12.50 -5.12
C VAL A 68 16.31 -12.81 -6.27
N ARG A 69 16.69 -12.48 -7.52
CA ARG A 69 15.88 -12.78 -8.70
C ARG A 69 15.69 -14.29 -8.88
N THR A 70 16.76 -15.07 -8.70
CA THR A 70 16.72 -16.54 -8.78
C THR A 70 15.81 -17.11 -7.72
N MET A 71 15.97 -16.70 -6.45
CA MET A 71 15.12 -17.12 -5.34
C MET A 71 13.64 -16.82 -5.60
N LEU A 72 13.32 -15.65 -6.15
CA LEU A 72 11.94 -15.28 -6.47
C LEU A 72 11.39 -16.09 -7.66
N SER A 73 12.22 -16.43 -8.65
CA SER A 73 11.81 -17.26 -9.79
C SER A 73 11.52 -18.72 -9.43
N GLU A 74 12.02 -19.20 -8.28
CA GLU A 74 11.71 -20.55 -7.78
C GLU A 74 10.38 -20.60 -7.01
N LEU A 75 9.81 -19.43 -6.66
CA LEU A 75 8.56 -19.30 -5.91
C LEU A 75 7.32 -19.07 -6.79
N PHE A 76 7.50 -18.71 -8.05
CA PHE A 76 6.43 -18.35 -9.01
C PHE A 76 6.63 -19.02 -10.35
#